data_AF-A0A9X3WFS3-F1
#
_entry.id   AF-A0A9X3WFS3-F1
#
_cell.length_a   1.000
_cell.length_b   1.000
_cell.length_c   1.000
_cell.angle_alpha   90.00
_cell.angle_beta   90.00
_cell.angle_gamma   90.00
#
_symmetry.space_group_name_H-M   'P 1'
#
loop_
_entity.id
_entity.type
_entity.pdbx_description
1 polymer ?
#
loop_
_entity_poly.entity_id
_entity_poly.type
_entity_poly.pdbx_seq_one_letter_code
_entity_poly.pdbx_strand_id
1 'polypeptide(L)' 'MRKQLFWDGNKRTSIISANKILIPHGKGVVTIEERNLGEFNERLSKFYETNDYSHIIDFLYESCVFGIDYIG' A
#
# COMPACT_ATOMS: atom_id res chain seq x y z
N MET A 1 6.44 4.49 4.39
CA MET A 1 5.95 5.77 4.95
C MET A 1 7.08 6.45 5.72
N ARG A 2 7.83 7.35 5.07
CA ARG A 2 9.04 7.89 5.71
C ARG A 2 8.77 8.93 6.80
N LYS A 3 7.64 9.61 6.74
CA LYS A 3 7.19 10.52 7.81
C LYS A 3 6.21 9.77 8.70
N GLN A 4 6.64 9.42 9.92
CA GLN A 4 5.75 8.95 10.98
C GLN A 4 5.20 10.17 11.71
N LEU A 5 4.16 10.78 11.15
CA LEU A 5 3.58 12.04 11.65
C LEU A 5 2.75 11.86 12.93
N PHE A 6 2.26 10.65 13.19
CA PHE A 6 1.42 10.33 14.34
C PHE A 6 2.15 9.41 15.33
N TRP A 7 1.75 9.48 16.60
CA TRP A 7 2.24 8.59 17.67
C TRP A 7 1.93 7.11 17.40
N ASP A 8 0.75 6.83 16.87
CA ASP A 8 0.33 5.52 16.35
C ASP A 8 -0.60 5.73 15.13
N GLY A 9 -0.91 4.66 14.41
CA GLY A 9 -1.96 4.67 13.41
C GLY A 9 -1.52 5.18 12.05
N ASN A 10 -0.25 5.55 11.89
CA ASN A 10 0.30 6.00 10.61
C ASN A 10 -0.11 5.05 9.47
N LYS A 11 0.06 3.72 9.64
CA LYS A 11 -0.25 2.74 8.58
C LYS A 11 -1.72 2.83 8.16
N ARG A 12 -2.64 2.90 9.13
CA ARG A 12 -4.08 3.07 8.88
C ARG A 12 -4.36 4.38 8.15
N THR A 13 -3.78 5.47 8.61
CA THR A 13 -3.94 6.79 7.97
C THR A 13 -3.43 6.79 6.53
N SER A 14 -2.29 6.15 6.24
CA SER A 14 -1.78 6.07 4.87
C SER A 14 -2.67 5.26 3.95
N ILE A 15 -3.23 4.14 4.42
CA ILE A 15 -4.18 3.35 3.61
C ILE A 15 -5.47 4.14 3.35
N ILE A 16 -6.01 4.83 4.36
CA ILE A 16 -7.18 5.71 4.18
C ILE A 16 -6.89 6.83 3.18
N SER A 17 -5.73 7.49 3.29
CA SER A 17 -5.32 8.54 2.36
C SER A 17 -5.15 8.03 0.93
N ALA A 18 -4.58 6.84 0.75
CA ALA A 18 -4.49 6.20 -0.58
C ALA A 18 -5.88 5.94 -1.15
N ASN A 19 -6.77 5.33 -0.37
CA ASN A 19 -8.14 5.02 -0.80
C ASN A 19 -8.97 6.27 -1.10
N LYS A 20 -8.75 7.37 -0.36
CA LYS A 20 -9.37 8.67 -0.65
C LYS A 20 -9.04 9.20 -2.05
N ILE A 21 -7.88 8.84 -2.59
CA ILE A 21 -7.44 9.21 -3.94
C ILE A 21 -7.93 8.18 -4.97
N LEU A 22 -7.80 6.88 -4.69
CA LEU A 22 -8.08 5.83 -5.67
C LEU A 22 -9.56 5.68 -5.99
N ILE A 23 -10.43 5.73 -4.96
CA ILE A 23 -11.86 5.49 -5.10
C ILE A 23 -12.54 6.49 -6.05
N PRO A 24 -12.36 7.83 -5.89
CA PRO A 24 -12.98 8.79 -6.81
C PRO A 24 -12.52 8.67 -8.27
N HIS A 25 -11.37 8.06 -8.53
CA HIS A 25 -10.82 7.86 -9.88
C HIS A 25 -11.13 6.46 -10.45
N GLY A 26 -11.92 5.64 -9.76
CA GLY A 26 -12.23 4.27 -10.19
C GLY A 26 -10.99 3.38 -10.26
N LYS A 27 -9.96 3.64 -9.45
CA LYS A 27 -8.70 2.87 -9.43
C LYS A 27 -8.67 1.78 -8.35
N GLY A 28 -9.84 1.35 -7.89
CA GLY A 28 -9.99 0.33 -6.87
C GLY A 28 -9.73 0.82 -5.44
N VAL A 29 -9.54 -0.16 -4.56
CA VAL A 29 -9.31 0.02 -3.11
C VAL A 29 -8.06 -0.76 -2.72
N VAL A 30 -7.16 -0.11 -2.00
CA VAL A 30 -5.99 -0.76 -1.38
C VAL A 30 -6.36 -1.29 -0.01
N THR A 31 -6.10 -2.57 0.23
CA THR A 31 -6.12 -3.19 1.55
C THR A 31 -5.01 -4.23 1.68
N ILE A 32 -4.42 -4.36 2.87
CA ILE A 32 -3.37 -5.35 3.14
C ILE A 32 -3.98 -6.40 4.04
N GLU A 33 -4.31 -7.56 3.46
CA GLU A 33 -4.82 -8.71 4.20
C GLU A 33 -3.75 -9.32 5.12
N GLU A 34 -4.19 -10.05 6.14
CA GLU A 34 -3.30 -10.65 7.14
C GLU A 34 -2.21 -11.53 6.51
N ARG A 35 -2.58 -12.34 5.51
CA ARG A 35 -1.64 -13.19 4.73
C ARG A 35 -0.52 -12.40 4.03
N ASN A 36 -0.78 -11.13 3.72
CA ASN A 36 0.13 -10.25 2.98
C ASN A 36 0.98 -9.37 3.91
N LEU A 37 0.71 -9.37 5.23
CA LEU A 37 1.42 -8.51 6.19
C LEU A 37 2.91 -8.82 6.31
N GLY A 38 3.30 -10.10 6.23
CA GLY A 38 4.70 -10.52 6.32
C GLY A 38 5.52 -9.92 5.18
N GLU A 39 5.09 -10.17 3.95
CA GLU A 39 5.74 -9.66 2.74
C GLU A 39 5.69 -8.13 2.65
N PHE A 40 4.55 -7.52 3.01
CA PHE A 40 4.45 -6.07 3.09
C PHE A 40 5.51 -5.46 4.02
N ASN A 41 5.70 -6.02 5.22
CA ASN A 41 6.68 -5.51 6.17
C ASN A 41 8.11 -5.74 5.67
N GLU A 42 8.41 -6.87 5.02
CA GLU A 42 9.73 -7.12 4.43
C GLU A 42 10.06 -6.10 3.33
N ARG A 43 9.14 -5.90 2.37
CA ARG A 43 9.31 -4.93 1.27
C ARG A 43 9.36 -3.50 1.80
N LEU A 44 8.62 -3.20 2.86
CA LEU A 44 8.67 -1.90 3.52
C LEU A 44 10.02 -1.64 4.20
N SER A 45 10.61 -2.66 4.84
CA SER A 45 11.96 -2.58 5.40
C SER A 45 13.02 -2.35 4.31
N LYS A 46 12.95 -3.12 3.21
CA LYS A 46 13.82 -2.94 2.04
C LYS A 46 13.74 -1.51 1.49
N PHE A 47 12.53 -0.96 1.34
CA PHE A 47 12.35 0.43 0.94
C PHE A 47 13.02 1.43 1.90
N TYR A 48 12.99 1.20 3.20
CA TYR A 48 13.68 2.09 4.15
C TYR A 48 15.20 2.07 3.97
N GLU A 49 15.77 0.90 3.69
CA GLU A 49 17.21 0.69 3.51
C GLU A 49 17.72 1.23 2.17
N THR A 50 17.01 0.93 1.08
CA THR A 50 17.47 1.21 -0.29
C THR A 50 16.93 2.53 -0.85
N ASN A 51 15.88 3.07 -0.24
CA ASN A 51 15.06 4.15 -0.80
C ASN A 51 14.38 3.82 -2.14
N ASP A 52 14.39 2.56 -2.57
CA ASP A 52 13.71 2.09 -3.77
C ASP A 52 12.30 1.61 -3.43
N TYR A 53 11.30 2.33 -3.92
CA TYR A 53 9.89 2.04 -3.67
C TYR A 53 9.26 1.15 -4.75
N SER A 54 9.97 0.84 -5.84
CA SER A 54 9.42 0.05 -6.96
C SER A 54 8.84 -1.27 -6.47
N HIS A 55 9.64 -2.05 -5.74
CA HIS A 55 9.27 -3.37 -5.25
C HIS A 55 8.05 -3.41 -4.32
N ILE A 56 7.82 -2.37 -3.52
CA ILE A 56 6.64 -2.32 -2.63
C ILE A 56 5.41 -1.82 -3.39
N ILE A 57 5.58 -0.93 -4.37
CA ILE A 57 4.48 -0.45 -5.21
C ILE A 57 3.95 -1.58 -6.09
N ASP A 58 4.82 -2.35 -6.73
CA ASP A 58 4.42 -3.47 -7.59
C ASP A 58 3.63 -4.51 -6.77
N PHE A 59 4.14 -4.88 -5.60
CA PHE A 59 3.46 -5.79 -4.68
C PHE A 59 2.08 -5.27 -4.24
N LEU A 60 1.98 -3.97 -3.89
CA LEU A 60 0.70 -3.38 -3.50
C LEU A 60 -0.30 -3.41 -4.67
N TYR A 61 0.16 -3.15 -5.89
CA TYR A 61 -0.69 -3.16 -7.08
C TYR A 61 -1.21 -4.56 -7.40
N GLU A 62 -0.33 -5.56 -7.38
CA GLU A 62 -0.66 -6.94 -7.74
C GLU A 62 -1.47 -7.67 -6.67
N SER A 63 -1.16 -7.45 -5.39
CA SER A 63 -1.66 -8.27 -4.28
C SER A 63 -2.61 -7.54 -3.32
N CYS A 64 -2.67 -6.20 -3.38
CA CYS A 64 -3.37 -5.39 -2.39
C CYS A 64 -4.38 -4.40 -2.98
N VAL A 65 -4.45 -4.22 -4.30
CA VAL A 65 -5.49 -3.41 -4.98
C VAL A 65 -6.62 -4.31 -5.45
N PHE A 66 -7.84 -3.98 -5.05
CA PHE A 66 -9.06 -4.73 -5.38
C PHE A 66 -10.11 -3.81 -6.02
N GLY A 67 -11.07 -4.41 -6.75
CA GLY A 67 -12.17 -3.66 -7.36
C GLY A 67 -11.77 -2.87 -8.62
N ILE A 68 -10.66 -3.26 -9.25
CA ILE A 68 -10.37 -2.93 -10.64
C ILE A 68 -10.68 -4.16 -11.49
N ASP A 69 -11.61 -4.04 -12.43
CA ASP A 69 -11.79 -5.05 -13.47
C ASP A 69 -10.63 -4.87 -14.46
N TYR A 70 -9.72 -5.84 -14.50
CA TYR A 70 -8.77 -5.94 -15.60
C TYR A 70 -9.57 -6.34 -16.84
N ILE A 71 -9.99 -5.35 -17.63
CA ILE A 71 -10.50 -5.60 -18.98
C ILE A 71 -9.30 -6.13 -19.78
N GLY A 72 -9.21 -7.45 -19.86
CA GLY A 72 -8.34 -8.16 -20.81
C GLY A 72 -8.90 -8.07 -22.22
#